data_AF-A0A7S3CEW6-F1
#
_entry.id   AF-A0A7S3CEW6-F1
#
_cell.length_a   1.000
_cell.length_b   1.000
_cell.length_c   1.000
_cell.angle_alpha   90.00
_cell.angle_beta   90.00
_cell.angle_gamma   90.00
#
_symmetry.space_group_name_H-M   'P 1'
#
loop_
_entity.id
_entity.type
_entity.pdbx_description
1 polymer ?
#
loop_
_entity_poly.entity_id
_entity_poly.type
_entity_poly.pdbx_seq_one_letter_code
_entity_poly.pdbx_strand_id
1 'polypeptide(L)'
;GRHALLRCWPGPGNSFSLTVEPASADASVHVNGSAVAEGEQRGIGHGDRVIFGAYSAFRVDCPGSQEGQPSAARVGVDEVDWGFAFREFSKARVEGLVAEREAELERKYREVFERRLEESNEQIELALGRQCEQIVELQEHLRSREVEGAGRLEERFEELRREHGRIQADLARVGAGEGAVGGGEAVGRAFPELGTPKKRTFRSAQEAKTELVRDIQHRIEEIGESVGSAGGPDPGEVA
;
A
#
# COMPACT_ATOMS: atom_id res chain seq x y z
N GLY A 1 43.61 29.43 26.27
CA GLY A 1 43.63 30.53 25.28
C GLY A 1 43.35 31.84 25.97
N ARG A 2 43.47 32.98 25.26
CA ARG A 2 42.87 34.25 25.72
C ARG A 2 41.35 34.06 25.65
N HIS A 3 40.61 34.51 26.66
CA HIS A 3 39.15 34.33 26.73
C HIS A 3 38.40 35.58 26.27
N ALA A 4 38.82 36.75 26.72
CA ALA A 4 38.25 38.02 26.28
C ALA A 4 39.33 39.11 26.24
N LEU A 5 39.06 40.15 25.47
CA LEU A 5 39.84 41.38 25.41
C LEU A 5 39.04 42.50 26.08
N LEU A 6 39.63 43.11 27.10
CA LEU A 6 39.12 44.31 27.74
C LEU A 6 39.92 45.50 27.22
N ARG A 7 39.24 46.50 26.66
CA ARG A 7 39.87 47.75 26.21
C ARG A 7 39.30 48.92 26.99
N CYS A 8 40.16 49.86 27.34
CA CYS A 8 39.82 51.10 28.00
C CYS A 8 40.25 52.25 27.10
N TRP A 9 39.32 53.14 26.77
CA TRP A 9 39.57 54.31 25.94
C TRP A 9 39.42 55.57 26.78
N PRO A 10 40.42 56.46 26.80
CA PRO A 10 40.32 57.73 27.50
C PRO A 10 39.31 58.64 26.77
N GLY A 11 38.43 59.27 27.54
CA GLY A 11 37.46 60.26 27.05
C GLY A 11 37.80 61.69 27.53
N PRO A 12 37.08 62.70 27.03
CA PRO A 12 37.24 64.08 27.49
C PRO A 12 36.82 64.22 28.97
N GLY A 13 37.52 65.06 29.74
CA GLY A 13 37.13 65.42 31.11
C GLY A 13 37.22 64.28 32.14
N ASN A 14 38.39 63.65 32.30
CA ASN A 14 38.61 62.51 33.23
C ASN A 14 37.66 61.31 33.04
N SER A 15 36.94 61.23 31.92
CA SER A 15 36.09 60.09 31.58
C SER A 15 36.88 58.99 30.88
N PHE A 16 36.34 57.77 30.90
CA PHE A 16 36.86 56.64 30.13
C PHE A 16 35.69 55.76 29.69
N SER A 17 35.85 55.05 28.58
CA SER A 17 34.93 54.01 28.15
C SER A 17 35.61 52.65 28.19
N LEU A 18 34.89 51.65 28.70
CA LEU A 18 35.34 50.26 28.72
C LEU A 18 34.56 49.47 27.69
N THR A 19 35.25 48.57 27.00
CA THR A 19 34.64 47.63 26.07
C THR A 19 35.17 46.22 26.28
N VAL A 20 34.32 45.22 26.07
CA VAL A 20 34.69 43.80 26.08
C VAL A 20 34.43 43.16 24.71
N GLU A 21 35.34 42.30 24.29
CA GLU A 21 35.26 41.52 23.05
C GLU A 21 35.68 40.06 23.33
N PRO A 22 34.94 39.05 22.84
CA PRO A 22 35.38 37.66 22.87
C PRO A 22 36.70 37.47 22.12
N ALA A 23 37.64 36.70 22.67
CA ALA A 23 38.94 36.51 22.02
C ALA A 23 38.92 35.48 20.86
N SER A 24 37.85 34.68 20.76
CA SER A 24 37.63 33.68 19.71
C SER A 24 36.16 33.22 19.70
N ALA A 25 35.72 32.57 18.62
CA ALA A 25 34.40 31.92 18.49
C ALA A 25 34.00 31.05 19.69
N ASP A 26 34.97 30.30 20.24
CA ASP A 26 34.73 29.38 21.36
C ASP A 26 34.67 30.08 22.73
N ALA A 27 34.96 31.38 22.80
CA ALA A 27 35.01 32.12 24.05
C ALA A 27 33.67 32.77 24.39
N SER A 28 32.91 32.11 25.25
CA SER A 28 31.61 32.62 25.73
C SER A 28 31.78 33.86 26.61
N VAL A 29 31.19 34.99 26.20
CA VAL A 29 31.14 36.25 26.97
C VAL A 29 29.69 36.75 26.98
N HIS A 30 29.16 37.07 28.14
CA HIS A 30 27.83 37.67 28.28
C HIS A 30 27.89 38.97 29.08
N VAL A 31 27.16 39.99 28.66
CA VAL A 31 26.99 41.26 29.38
C VAL A 31 25.52 41.42 29.73
N ASN A 32 25.21 41.55 31.02
CA ASN A 32 23.84 41.62 31.57
C ASN A 32 22.91 40.51 31.06
N GLY A 33 23.46 39.32 30.79
CA GLY A 33 22.73 38.15 30.28
C GLY A 33 22.68 38.03 28.75
N SER A 34 23.08 39.06 28.01
CA SER A 34 23.14 39.00 26.54
C SER A 34 24.51 38.54 26.06
N ALA A 35 24.55 37.51 25.19
CA ALA A 35 25.78 37.04 24.56
C ALA A 35 26.42 38.14 23.70
N VAL A 36 27.75 38.23 23.73
CA VAL A 36 28.54 39.11 22.86
C VAL A 36 29.06 38.27 21.70
N ALA A 37 28.80 38.70 20.46
CA ALA A 37 29.25 37.96 19.30
C ALA A 37 30.77 38.10 19.07
N GLU A 38 31.36 37.15 18.37
CA GLU A 38 32.77 37.25 17.96
C GLU A 38 32.98 38.48 17.05
N GLY A 39 34.02 39.27 17.34
CA GLY A 39 34.31 40.53 16.64
C GLY A 39 33.42 41.71 17.06
N GLU A 40 32.43 41.51 17.94
CA GLU A 40 31.63 42.58 18.52
C GLU A 40 32.35 43.19 19.74
N GLN A 41 32.56 44.51 19.70
CA GLN A 41 33.01 45.27 20.86
C GLN A 41 31.80 45.83 21.60
N ARG A 42 31.50 45.30 22.78
CA ARG A 42 30.38 45.76 23.60
C ARG A 42 30.86 46.70 24.70
N GLY A 43 30.22 47.87 24.82
CA GLY A 43 30.46 48.80 25.92
C GLY A 43 30.04 48.21 27.26
N ILE A 44 30.85 48.42 28.29
CA ILE A 44 30.56 48.05 29.68
C ILE A 44 30.72 49.28 30.59
N GLY A 45 29.77 49.47 31.50
CA GLY A 45 29.71 50.58 32.44
C GLY A 45 29.69 50.14 33.90
N HIS A 46 29.73 51.12 34.82
CA HIS A 46 29.60 50.85 36.26
C HIS A 46 28.27 50.14 36.54
N GLY A 47 28.35 49.03 37.25
CA GLY A 47 27.20 48.21 37.64
C GLY A 47 26.87 47.07 36.67
N ASP A 48 27.45 47.05 35.47
CA ASP A 48 27.22 45.98 34.49
C ASP A 48 27.75 44.63 34.99
N ARG A 49 27.07 43.56 34.59
CA ARG A 49 27.44 42.17 34.89
C ARG A 49 28.11 41.56 33.68
N VAL A 50 29.33 41.07 33.83
CA VAL A 50 30.10 40.41 32.77
C VAL A 50 30.38 38.97 33.17
N ILE A 51 30.03 38.02 32.31
CA ILE A 51 30.21 36.59 32.53
C ILE A 51 31.17 36.05 31.48
N PHE A 52 32.25 35.42 31.94
CA PHE A 52 33.24 34.74 31.12
C PHE A 52 33.06 33.22 31.27
N GLY A 53 32.79 32.55 30.16
CA GLY A 53 32.59 31.10 30.12
C GLY A 53 31.33 30.69 30.89
N ALA A 54 31.40 29.53 31.55
CA ALA A 54 30.27 28.97 32.29
C ALA A 54 30.32 29.22 33.81
N TYR A 55 31.38 29.84 34.34
CA TYR A 55 31.66 29.80 35.78
C TYR A 55 32.11 31.14 36.39
N SER A 56 32.51 32.13 35.60
CA SER A 56 33.13 33.34 36.13
C SER A 56 32.28 34.57 35.84
N ALA A 57 31.53 35.03 36.83
CA ALA A 57 30.69 36.22 36.76
C ALA A 57 31.30 37.36 37.59
N PHE A 58 31.37 38.54 37.02
CA PHE A 58 31.95 39.74 37.60
C PHE A 58 30.98 40.91 37.51
N ARG A 59 31.06 41.82 38.47
CA ARG A 59 30.40 43.12 38.41
C ARG A 59 31.45 44.19 38.10
N VAL A 60 31.18 45.04 37.13
CA VAL A 60 32.08 46.12 36.73
C VAL A 60 31.90 47.29 37.67
N ASP A 61 32.99 47.77 38.26
CA ASP A 61 33.00 48.98 39.07
C ASP A 61 33.91 50.04 38.43
N CYS A 62 33.33 51.18 38.03
CA CYS A 62 34.04 52.32 37.46
C CYS A 62 33.95 53.54 38.38
N PRO A 63 34.84 53.68 39.38
CA PRO A 63 34.75 54.72 40.42
C PRO A 63 34.99 56.18 39.93
N GLY A 64 35.15 56.42 38.62
CA GLY A 64 35.36 57.75 38.02
C GLY A 64 34.34 58.16 36.95
N SER A 65 33.35 57.31 36.64
CA SER A 65 32.32 57.61 35.62
C SER A 65 31.21 58.49 36.22
N GLN A 66 31.46 59.78 36.38
CA GLN A 66 30.46 60.74 36.90
C GLN A 66 29.52 61.34 35.84
N GLU A 67 29.58 60.93 34.58
CA GLU A 67 28.63 61.37 33.55
C GLU A 67 27.87 60.20 32.95
N GLY A 68 26.57 60.13 33.25
CA GLY A 68 25.66 59.16 32.67
C GLY A 68 24.82 58.50 33.74
N GLN A 69 23.52 58.78 33.71
CA GLN A 69 22.52 58.09 34.53
C GLN A 69 22.80 56.59 34.58
N PRO A 70 22.73 55.93 35.76
CA PRO A 70 22.67 54.47 35.79
C PRO A 70 21.54 54.07 34.84
N SER A 71 21.80 53.10 33.95
CA SER A 71 20.75 52.57 33.08
C SER A 71 19.53 52.29 33.96
N ALA A 72 18.35 52.74 33.50
CA ALA A 72 17.13 52.81 34.32
C ALA A 72 16.68 51.44 34.90
N ALA A 73 17.37 50.35 34.55
CA ALA A 73 17.34 49.07 35.24
C ALA A 73 18.26 49.08 36.47
N ARG A 74 17.96 49.93 37.47
CA ARG A 74 18.49 49.70 38.83
C ARG A 74 17.85 48.42 39.38
N VAL A 75 18.41 47.27 39.07
CA VAL A 75 18.32 46.12 39.96
C VAL A 75 19.19 46.49 41.16
N GLY A 76 18.56 46.55 42.34
CA GLY A 76 19.13 47.07 43.57
C GLY A 76 20.53 46.56 43.87
N VAL A 77 21.25 47.33 44.69
CA VAL A 77 22.59 47.05 45.19
C VAL A 77 22.63 45.82 46.12
N ASP A 78 21.55 45.06 46.24
CA ASP A 78 21.46 43.92 47.14
C ASP A 78 21.63 42.60 46.37
N GLU A 79 22.54 41.77 46.90
CA GLU A 79 22.81 40.35 46.62
C GLU A 79 22.61 39.83 45.18
N VAL A 80 23.69 39.28 44.62
CA VAL A 80 23.62 38.49 43.39
C VAL A 80 22.64 37.32 43.59
N ASP A 81 21.49 37.36 42.92
CA ASP A 81 20.59 36.19 42.81
C ASP A 81 21.22 35.16 41.87
N TRP A 82 22.18 34.41 42.42
CA TRP A 82 22.81 33.25 41.79
C TRP A 82 21.78 32.19 41.39
N GLY A 83 20.62 32.16 42.06
CA GLY A 83 19.52 31.25 41.75
C GLY A 83 18.81 31.60 40.45
N PHE A 84 18.75 32.88 40.06
CA PHE A 84 18.22 33.29 38.76
C PHE A 84 19.24 33.03 37.64
N ALA A 85 20.50 33.44 37.82
CA ALA A 85 21.54 33.26 36.79
C ALA A 85 21.81 31.78 36.48
N PHE A 86 21.87 30.93 37.50
CA PHE A 86 22.02 29.49 37.31
C PHE A 86 20.80 28.87 36.62
N ARG A 87 19.59 29.34 36.92
CA ARG A 87 18.35 28.82 36.36
C ARG A 87 18.19 29.18 34.89
N GLU A 88 18.47 30.42 34.50
CA GLU A 88 18.42 30.84 33.09
C GLU A 88 19.49 30.12 32.25
N PHE A 89 20.71 29.98 32.77
CA PHE A 89 21.76 29.20 32.08
C PHE A 89 21.38 27.72 31.95
N SER A 90 20.87 27.12 33.04
CA SER A 90 20.44 25.72 33.02
C SER A 90 19.27 25.51 32.08
N LYS A 91 18.33 26.45 32.02
CA LYS A 91 17.18 26.43 31.11
C LYS A 91 17.64 26.44 29.65
N ALA A 92 18.47 27.39 29.25
CA ALA A 92 18.98 27.48 27.88
C ALA A 92 19.76 26.22 27.46
N ARG A 93 20.55 25.65 28.38
CA ARG A 93 21.28 24.40 28.13
C ARG A 93 20.35 23.19 27.98
N VAL A 94 19.32 23.09 28.80
CA VAL A 94 18.33 22.00 28.72
C VAL A 94 17.50 22.14 27.44
N GLU A 95 17.07 23.34 27.08
CA GLU A 95 16.34 23.60 25.83
C GLU A 95 17.16 23.21 24.60
N GLY A 96 18.46 23.53 24.57
CA GLY A 96 19.35 23.10 23.49
C GLY A 96 19.48 21.57 23.38
N LEU A 97 19.64 20.88 24.52
CA LEU A 97 19.71 19.41 24.55
C LEU A 97 18.39 18.75 24.13
N VAL A 98 17.25 19.34 24.49
CA VAL A 98 15.93 18.85 24.06
C VAL A 98 15.76 19.01 22.56
N ALA A 99 16.11 20.18 22.01
CA ALA A 99 16.03 20.42 20.56
C ALA A 99 16.93 19.47 19.76
N GLU A 100 18.16 19.21 20.21
CA GLU A 100 19.04 18.22 19.58
C GLU A 100 18.45 16.80 19.61
N ARG A 101 17.84 16.40 20.73
CA ARG A 101 17.22 15.08 20.88
C ARG A 101 15.95 14.94 20.05
N GLU A 102 15.14 15.99 19.94
CA GLU A 102 13.96 16.02 19.08
C GLU A 102 14.36 15.87 17.62
N ALA A 103 15.37 16.62 17.16
CA ALA A 103 15.88 16.50 15.79
C ALA A 103 16.46 15.09 15.51
N GLU A 104 17.18 14.50 16.46
CA GLU A 104 17.71 13.13 16.34
C GLU A 104 16.58 12.09 16.27
N LEU A 105 15.54 12.25 17.09
CA LEU A 105 14.36 11.37 17.09
C LEU A 105 13.59 11.50 15.78
N GLU A 106 13.31 12.72 15.31
CA GLU A 106 12.65 12.95 14.02
C GLU A 106 13.41 12.30 12.87
N ARG A 107 14.75 12.41 12.86
CA ARG A 107 15.58 11.77 11.85
C ARG A 107 15.46 10.25 11.91
N LYS A 108 15.54 9.65 13.10
CA LYS A 108 15.40 8.20 13.29
C LYS A 108 14.00 7.70 12.89
N TYR A 109 12.95 8.43 13.27
CA TYR A 109 11.59 8.08 12.88
C TYR A 109 11.42 8.15 11.37
N ARG A 110 11.96 9.16 10.71
CA ARG A 110 11.93 9.29 9.26
C ARG A 110 12.67 8.14 8.57
N GLU A 111 13.90 7.86 8.97
CA GLU A 111 14.69 6.75 8.43
C GLU A 111 13.97 5.40 8.58
N VAL A 112 13.41 5.11 9.76
CA VAL A 112 12.68 3.84 10.00
C VAL A 112 11.39 3.79 9.19
N PHE A 113 10.67 4.91 9.08
CA PHE A 113 9.44 4.97 8.32
C PHE A 113 9.70 4.79 6.82
N GLU A 114 10.67 5.51 6.25
CA GLU A 114 11.07 5.39 4.85
C GLU A 114 11.53 3.97 4.54
N ARG A 115 12.40 3.39 5.38
CA ARG A 115 12.86 2.01 5.19
C ARG A 115 11.73 0.99 5.24
N ARG A 116 10.76 1.14 6.16
CA ARG A 116 9.58 0.26 6.22
C ARG A 116 8.69 0.43 4.99
N LEU A 117 8.60 1.64 4.45
CA LEU A 117 7.80 1.94 3.28
C LEU A 117 8.42 1.30 2.03
N GLU A 118 9.75 1.37 1.89
CA GLU A 118 10.51 0.68 0.84
C GLU A 118 10.36 -0.85 0.97
N GLU A 119 10.60 -1.42 2.15
CA GLU A 119 10.43 -2.86 2.42
C GLU A 119 8.99 -3.33 2.09
N SER A 120 7.98 -2.53 2.45
CA SER A 120 6.59 -2.85 2.15
C SER A 120 6.29 -2.77 0.66
N ASN A 121 6.82 -1.77 -0.04
CA ASN A 121 6.62 -1.62 -1.48
C ASN A 121 7.26 -2.79 -2.25
N GLU A 122 8.48 -3.17 -1.88
CA GLU A 122 9.14 -4.35 -2.47
C GLU A 122 8.33 -5.63 -2.25
N GLN A 123 7.77 -5.82 -1.05
CA GLN A 123 6.89 -6.97 -0.78
C GLN A 123 5.62 -6.96 -1.63
N ILE A 124 5.01 -5.78 -1.82
CA ILE A 124 3.83 -5.63 -2.67
C ILE A 124 4.17 -5.94 -4.13
N GLU A 125 5.28 -5.43 -4.65
CA GLU A 125 5.73 -5.70 -6.02
C GLU A 125 6.00 -7.18 -6.25
N LEU A 126 6.69 -7.85 -5.31
CA LEU A 126 6.93 -9.29 -5.37
C LEU A 126 5.62 -10.09 -5.32
N ALA A 127 4.67 -9.70 -4.47
CA ALA A 127 3.38 -10.36 -4.37
C ALA A 127 2.56 -10.17 -5.66
N LEU A 128 2.55 -8.96 -6.22
CA LEU A 128 1.86 -8.66 -7.48
C LEU A 128 2.48 -9.44 -8.64
N GLY A 129 3.80 -9.51 -8.74
CA GLY A 129 4.51 -10.29 -9.75
C GLY A 129 4.11 -11.77 -9.73
N ARG A 130 4.09 -12.38 -8.54
CA ARG A 130 3.63 -13.78 -8.37
C ARG A 130 2.18 -13.96 -8.76
N GLN A 131 1.30 -13.01 -8.42
CA GLN A 131 -0.11 -13.09 -8.81
C GLN A 131 -0.28 -12.99 -10.34
N CYS A 132 0.48 -12.11 -11.00
CA CYS A 132 0.48 -12.00 -12.45
C CYS A 132 0.93 -13.31 -13.12
N GLU A 133 2.01 -13.92 -12.63
CA GLU A 133 2.50 -15.23 -13.12
C GLU A 133 1.43 -16.32 -12.96
N GLN A 134 0.80 -16.43 -11.79
CA GLN A 134 -0.27 -17.40 -11.53
C GLN A 134 -1.48 -17.20 -12.45
N ILE A 135 -1.84 -15.94 -12.75
CA ILE A 135 -2.94 -15.64 -13.68
C ILE A 135 -2.59 -16.12 -15.09
N VAL A 136 -1.36 -15.89 -15.55
CA VAL A 136 -0.91 -16.34 -16.87
C VAL A 136 -0.93 -17.88 -16.93
N GLU A 137 -0.40 -18.57 -15.93
CA GLU A 137 -0.44 -20.04 -15.85
C GLU A 137 -1.88 -20.56 -15.88
N LEU A 138 -2.79 -19.95 -15.12
CA LEU A 138 -4.21 -20.32 -15.13
C LEU A 138 -4.86 -20.10 -16.51
N GLN A 139 -4.55 -18.99 -17.18
CA GLN A 139 -5.05 -18.71 -18.53
C GLN A 139 -4.54 -19.76 -19.54
N GLU A 140 -3.27 -20.15 -19.45
CA GLU A 140 -2.70 -21.20 -20.31
C GLU A 140 -3.32 -22.57 -20.01
N HIS A 141 -3.54 -22.91 -18.75
CA HIS A 141 -4.22 -24.15 -18.36
C HIS A 141 -5.67 -24.19 -18.86
N LEU A 142 -6.42 -23.10 -18.72
CA LEU A 142 -7.79 -23.01 -19.23
C LEU A 142 -7.82 -23.14 -20.75
N ARG A 143 -6.94 -22.40 -21.45
CA ARG A 143 -6.84 -22.48 -22.92
C ARG A 143 -6.48 -23.88 -23.40
N SER A 144 -5.54 -24.54 -22.73
CA SER A 144 -5.17 -25.93 -23.05
C SER A 144 -6.34 -26.88 -22.84
N ARG A 145 -7.07 -26.72 -21.73
CA ARG A 145 -8.25 -27.52 -21.41
C ARG A 145 -9.39 -27.31 -22.41
N GLU A 146 -9.59 -26.09 -22.88
CA GLU A 146 -10.56 -25.77 -23.92
C GLU A 146 -10.20 -26.42 -25.25
N VAL A 147 -8.94 -26.30 -25.68
CA VAL A 147 -8.45 -26.92 -26.93
C VAL A 147 -8.57 -28.44 -26.87
N GLU A 148 -8.12 -29.06 -25.79
CA GLU A 148 -8.27 -30.51 -25.62
C GLU A 148 -9.73 -30.94 -25.49
N GLY A 149 -10.56 -30.14 -24.81
CA GLY A 149 -11.99 -30.39 -24.66
C GLY A 149 -12.69 -30.37 -26.01
N ALA A 150 -12.43 -29.33 -26.80
CA ALA A 150 -12.94 -29.19 -28.16
C ALA A 150 -12.47 -30.33 -29.06
N GLY A 151 -11.18 -30.69 -29.01
CA GLY A 151 -10.64 -31.82 -29.78
C GLY A 151 -11.31 -33.14 -29.43
N ARG A 152 -11.49 -33.46 -28.14
CA ARG A 152 -12.20 -34.68 -27.71
C ARG A 152 -13.67 -34.69 -28.14
N LEU A 153 -14.33 -33.54 -28.18
CA LEU A 153 -15.69 -33.39 -28.67
C LEU A 153 -15.77 -33.61 -30.18
N GLU A 154 -14.86 -33.00 -30.94
CA GLU A 154 -14.75 -33.19 -32.39
C GLU A 154 -14.50 -34.64 -32.75
N GLU A 155 -13.57 -35.32 -32.08
CA GLU A 155 -13.31 -36.75 -32.28
C GLU A 155 -14.56 -37.60 -32.06
N ARG A 156 -15.31 -37.36 -30.97
CA ARG A 156 -16.58 -38.05 -30.69
C ARG A 156 -17.64 -37.75 -31.75
N PHE A 157 -17.74 -36.51 -32.22
CA PHE A 157 -18.68 -36.15 -33.27
C PHE A 157 -18.34 -36.86 -34.59
N GLU A 158 -17.06 -36.94 -34.95
CA GLU A 158 -16.64 -37.68 -36.13
C GLU A 158 -16.89 -39.19 -35.99
N GLU A 159 -16.64 -39.77 -34.82
CA GLU A 159 -16.96 -41.16 -34.53
C GLU A 159 -18.46 -41.44 -34.70
N LEU A 160 -19.31 -40.62 -34.08
CA LEU A 160 -20.77 -40.71 -34.25
C LEU A 160 -21.17 -40.56 -35.71
N ARG A 161 -20.54 -39.65 -36.46
CA ARG A 161 -20.83 -39.45 -37.89
C ARG A 161 -20.46 -40.68 -38.72
N ARG A 162 -19.33 -41.32 -38.42
CA ARG A 162 -18.91 -42.58 -39.06
C ARG A 162 -19.88 -43.72 -38.72
N GLU A 163 -20.28 -43.86 -37.45
CA GLU A 163 -21.26 -44.86 -37.02
C GLU A 163 -22.62 -44.63 -37.67
N HIS A 164 -23.11 -43.39 -37.69
CA HIS A 164 -24.35 -43.03 -38.36
C HIS A 164 -24.30 -43.38 -39.86
N GLY A 165 -23.18 -43.08 -40.53
CA GLY A 165 -22.97 -43.46 -41.93
C GLY A 165 -22.98 -44.97 -42.15
N ARG A 166 -22.37 -45.76 -41.25
CA ARG A 166 -22.43 -47.24 -41.28
C ARG A 166 -23.86 -47.73 -41.12
N ILE A 167 -24.59 -47.24 -40.12
CA ILE A 167 -25.99 -47.62 -39.87
C ILE A 167 -26.86 -47.26 -41.07
N GLN A 168 -26.70 -46.08 -41.67
CA GLN A 168 -27.44 -45.70 -42.87
C GLN A 168 -27.10 -46.60 -44.07
N ALA A 169 -25.83 -46.93 -44.28
CA ALA A 169 -25.42 -47.84 -45.35
C ALA A 169 -25.94 -49.26 -45.14
N ASP A 170 -26.01 -49.74 -43.90
CA ASP A 170 -26.54 -51.04 -43.56
C ASP A 170 -28.07 -51.07 -43.70
N LEU A 171 -28.77 -50.03 -43.25
CA LEU A 171 -30.21 -49.86 -43.50
C LEU A 171 -30.53 -49.76 -44.99
N ALA A 172 -29.72 -49.05 -45.78
CA ALA A 172 -29.87 -48.99 -47.23
C ALA A 172 -29.60 -50.34 -47.89
N ARG A 173 -28.62 -51.12 -47.40
CA ARG A 173 -28.38 -52.50 -47.87
C ARG A 173 -29.51 -53.45 -47.51
N VAL A 174 -30.10 -53.34 -46.33
CA VAL A 174 -31.29 -54.11 -45.95
C VAL A 174 -32.50 -53.69 -46.79
N GLY A 175 -32.72 -52.37 -46.98
CA GLY A 175 -33.80 -51.84 -47.81
C GLY A 175 -33.65 -52.14 -49.31
N ALA A 176 -32.42 -52.19 -49.83
CA ALA A 176 -32.10 -52.64 -51.20
C ALA A 176 -32.07 -54.18 -51.30
N GLY A 177 -31.95 -54.88 -50.18
CA GLY A 177 -31.86 -56.33 -50.04
C GLY A 177 -33.20 -57.02 -49.79
N GLU A 178 -34.31 -56.30 -49.61
CA GLU A 178 -35.67 -56.86 -49.61
C GLU A 178 -36.30 -56.85 -51.01
N GLY A 179 -35.50 -57.27 -51.99
CA GLY A 179 -35.96 -57.99 -53.17
C GLY A 179 -35.64 -59.50 -53.11
N ALA A 180 -35.04 -60.00 -52.04
CA ALA A 180 -34.77 -61.43 -51.82
C ALA A 180 -35.87 -62.09 -50.97
N VAL A 181 -36.99 -62.32 -51.65
CA VAL A 181 -37.93 -63.44 -51.49
C VAL A 181 -37.49 -64.52 -50.46
N GLY A 182 -38.31 -64.72 -49.42
CA GLY A 182 -38.42 -66.04 -48.77
C GLY A 182 -38.40 -66.14 -47.24
N GLY A 183 -38.14 -65.07 -46.49
CA GLY A 183 -38.06 -65.15 -45.01
C GLY A 183 -39.42 -65.21 -44.29
N GLY A 184 -40.43 -64.47 -44.80
CA GLY A 184 -41.72 -64.35 -44.14
C GLY A 184 -42.57 -65.62 -44.15
N GLU A 185 -42.51 -66.41 -45.22
CA GLU A 185 -43.27 -67.67 -45.31
C GLU A 185 -42.65 -68.80 -44.48
N ALA A 186 -41.32 -68.86 -44.38
CA ALA A 186 -40.63 -69.89 -43.59
C ALA A 186 -40.76 -69.64 -42.08
N VAL A 187 -40.66 -68.39 -41.63
CA VAL A 187 -40.86 -68.01 -40.22
C VAL A 187 -42.33 -68.15 -39.80
N GLY A 188 -43.27 -67.77 -40.68
CA GLY A 188 -44.71 -67.94 -40.43
C GLY A 188 -45.18 -69.40 -40.35
N ARG A 189 -44.47 -70.34 -41.00
CA ARG A 189 -44.73 -71.79 -40.87
C ARG A 189 -44.07 -72.42 -39.65
N ALA A 190 -42.89 -71.96 -39.24
CA ALA A 190 -42.17 -72.49 -38.09
C ALA A 190 -42.70 -71.97 -36.74
N PHE A 191 -43.23 -70.74 -36.70
CA PHE A 191 -43.79 -70.11 -35.51
C PHE A 191 -45.06 -69.30 -35.84
N PRO A 192 -46.23 -69.94 -35.94
CA PRO A 192 -47.49 -69.26 -36.31
C PRO A 192 -47.97 -68.22 -35.29
N GLU A 193 -47.49 -68.30 -34.05
CA GLU A 193 -47.73 -67.34 -32.95
C GLU A 193 -46.96 -66.02 -33.14
N LEU A 194 -45.87 -66.03 -33.93
CA LEU A 194 -45.03 -64.86 -34.23
C LEU A 194 -45.41 -64.24 -35.59
N GLY A 195 -46.71 -64.06 -35.84
CA GLY A 195 -47.18 -63.33 -37.00
C GLY A 195 -46.56 -61.93 -37.06
N THR A 196 -45.94 -61.58 -38.18
CA THR A 196 -45.42 -60.21 -38.38
C THR A 196 -46.55 -59.21 -38.10
N PRO A 197 -46.36 -58.21 -37.21
CA PRO A 197 -47.41 -57.27 -36.89
C PRO A 197 -47.96 -56.63 -38.17
N LYS A 198 -49.29 -56.57 -38.31
CA LYS A 198 -49.94 -55.97 -39.49
C LYS A 198 -49.33 -54.59 -39.72
N LYS A 199 -48.96 -54.23 -40.95
CA LYS A 199 -48.29 -52.94 -41.28
C LYS A 199 -48.94 -51.71 -40.62
N ARG A 200 -50.26 -51.76 -40.39
CA ARG A 200 -51.05 -50.75 -39.69
C ARG A 200 -50.71 -50.60 -38.19
N THR A 201 -50.44 -51.69 -37.47
CA THR A 201 -50.05 -51.66 -36.05
C THR A 201 -48.59 -51.25 -35.86
N PHE A 202 -47.71 -51.58 -36.81
CA PHE A 202 -46.33 -51.09 -36.79
C PHE A 202 -46.26 -49.59 -37.06
N ARG A 203 -47.00 -49.08 -38.07
CA ARG A 203 -47.06 -47.65 -38.37
C ARG A 203 -47.66 -46.86 -37.21
N SER A 204 -48.74 -47.35 -36.58
CA SER A 204 -49.31 -46.67 -35.41
C SER A 204 -48.39 -46.70 -34.20
N ALA A 205 -47.62 -47.78 -33.99
CA ALA A 205 -46.63 -47.83 -32.91
C ALA A 205 -45.44 -46.88 -33.18
N GLN A 206 -45.04 -46.73 -34.44
CA GLN A 206 -43.97 -45.80 -34.81
C GLN A 206 -44.43 -44.34 -34.72
N GLU A 207 -45.67 -44.04 -35.15
CA GLU A 207 -46.33 -42.74 -34.97
C GLU A 207 -46.43 -42.38 -33.48
N ALA A 208 -46.91 -43.30 -32.63
CA ALA A 208 -47.00 -43.13 -31.18
C ALA A 208 -45.61 -42.92 -30.53
N LYS A 209 -44.57 -43.61 -31.02
CA LYS A 209 -43.19 -43.38 -30.56
C LYS A 209 -42.70 -41.97 -30.92
N THR A 210 -42.97 -41.49 -32.13
CA THR A 210 -42.60 -40.11 -32.52
C THR A 210 -43.33 -39.05 -31.72
N GLU A 211 -44.62 -39.24 -31.41
CA GLU A 211 -45.37 -38.33 -30.53
C GLU A 211 -44.79 -38.32 -29.11
N LEU A 212 -44.48 -39.49 -28.55
CA LEU A 212 -43.88 -39.59 -27.22
C LEU A 212 -42.51 -38.87 -27.16
N VAL A 213 -41.68 -39.02 -28.19
CA VAL A 213 -40.38 -38.32 -28.26
C VAL A 213 -40.57 -36.80 -28.32
N ARG A 214 -41.57 -36.33 -29.07
CA ARG A 214 -41.89 -34.90 -29.17
C ARG A 214 -42.37 -34.33 -27.83
N ASP A 215 -43.24 -35.06 -27.14
CA ASP A 215 -43.73 -34.69 -25.80
C ASP A 215 -42.59 -34.64 -24.76
N ILE A 216 -41.66 -35.59 -24.81
CA ILE A 216 -40.49 -35.60 -23.93
C ILE A 216 -39.57 -34.40 -24.22
N GLN A 217 -39.34 -34.08 -25.49
CA GLN A 217 -38.52 -32.92 -25.89
C GLN A 217 -39.15 -31.60 -25.42
N HIS A 218 -40.46 -31.44 -25.60
CA HIS A 218 -41.20 -30.27 -25.13
C HIS A 218 -41.10 -30.10 -23.60
N ARG A 219 -41.23 -31.20 -22.84
CA ARG A 219 -41.08 -31.15 -21.36
C ARG A 219 -39.66 -30.82 -20.92
N ILE A 220 -38.65 -31.29 -21.65
CA ILE A 220 -37.25 -30.94 -21.38
C ILE A 220 -37.01 -29.44 -21.62
N GLU A 221 -37.61 -28.87 -22.67
CA GLU A 221 -37.56 -27.43 -22.96
C GLU A 221 -38.27 -26.61 -21.86
N GLU A 222 -39.47 -27.00 -21.41
CA GLU A 222 -40.17 -26.36 -20.28
C GLU A 222 -39.35 -26.43 -18.98
N ILE A 223 -38.66 -27.54 -18.73
CA ILE A 223 -37.76 -27.68 -17.58
C ILE A 223 -36.52 -26.78 -17.75
N GLY A 224 -35.96 -26.67 -18.96
CA GLY A 224 -34.86 -25.75 -19.27
C GLY A 224 -35.21 -24.29 -19.05
N GLU A 225 -36.41 -23.87 -19.48
CA GLU A 225 -36.91 -22.50 -19.31
C GLU A 225 -37.22 -22.18 -17.83
N SER A 226 -37.77 -23.13 -17.09
CA SER A 226 -38.04 -22.96 -15.65
C SER A 226 -36.76 -22.94 -14.78
N VAL A 227 -35.72 -23.68 -15.17
CA VAL A 227 -34.40 -23.62 -14.51
C VAL A 227 -33.65 -22.33 -14.87
N GLY A 228 -33.80 -21.82 -16.10
CA GLY A 228 -33.28 -20.51 -16.51
C GLY A 228 -33.92 -19.32 -15.79
N SER A 229 -35.14 -19.47 -15.27
CA SER A 229 -35.84 -18.42 -14.52
C SER A 229 -35.55 -18.39 -13.02
N ALA A 230 -34.80 -19.37 -12.48
CA ALA A 230 -34.58 -19.54 -11.03
C ALA A 230 -33.12 -19.28 -10.57
N GLY A 231 -32.29 -18.62 -11.39
CA GLY A 231 -30.87 -18.46 -11.10
C GLY A 231 -30.30 -17.08 -11.43
N GLY A 232 -30.39 -16.16 -10.46
CA GLY A 232 -29.55 -14.96 -10.41
C GLY A 232 -29.93 -14.06 -9.23
N PRO A 233 -29.21 -14.08 -8.09
CA PRO A 233 -29.28 -12.97 -7.16
C PRO A 233 -28.73 -11.72 -7.87
N ASP A 234 -29.51 -10.65 -7.80
CA ASP A 234 -29.16 -9.33 -8.33
C ASP A 234 -27.84 -8.86 -7.67
N PRO A 235 -26.77 -8.57 -8.42
CA PRO A 235 -25.55 -8.01 -7.84
C PRO A 235 -25.78 -6.51 -7.59
N GLY A 236 -26.62 -6.19 -6.61
CA GLY A 236 -27.14 -4.83 -6.46
C GLY A 236 -27.50 -4.34 -5.05
N GLU A 237 -27.37 -5.15 -4.00
CA GLU A 237 -27.58 -4.67 -2.62
C GLU A 237 -26.27 -4.69 -1.82
N VAL A 238 -25.49 -3.63 -2.03
CA VAL A 238 -24.61 -3.06 -1.01
C VAL A 238 -25.10 -1.64 -0.76
N ALA A 239 -25.75 -1.45 0.39
CA ALA A 239 -25.98 -0.15 1.03
C ALA A 239 -25.80 -0.33 2.54
#